data_AF-A0A656K1G6-F1
#
_entry.id   AF-A0A656K1G6-F1
#
_cell.length_a   1.000
_cell.length_b   1.000
_cell.length_c   1.000
_cell.angle_alpha   90.00
_cell.angle_beta   90.00
_cell.angle_gamma   90.00
#
_symmetry.space_group_name_H-M   'P 1'
#
loop_
_entity.id
_entity.type
_entity.pdbx_description
1 polymer ?
#
loop_
_entity_poly.entity_id
_entity_poly.type
_entity_poly.pdbx_seq_one_letter_code
_entity_poly.pdbx_strand_id
1 'polypeptide(L)' 'MAFSTQDTDEVLSEINVTPLVDVMLVLLVVFIVTAPLLTNSIPINLPKTESVAPVEQKDPLVVSIDGQGKLFINKD' A
#
# COMPACT_ATOMS: atom_id res chain seq x y z
N MET A 1 -71.01 29.45 -26.40
CA MET A 1 -69.72 29.41 -25.70
C MET A 1 -69.63 28.08 -24.97
N ALA A 2 -68.81 27.17 -25.46
CA ALA A 2 -68.53 25.90 -24.80
C ALA A 2 -67.06 25.92 -24.39
N PHE A 3 -66.83 25.76 -23.08
CA PHE A 3 -65.53 25.74 -22.44
C PHE A 3 -64.70 24.58 -22.99
N SER A 4 -63.52 24.88 -23.53
CA SER A 4 -62.45 23.92 -23.76
C SER A 4 -61.75 23.65 -22.44
N THR A 5 -61.84 22.42 -21.93
CA THR A 5 -61.03 21.97 -20.80
C THR A 5 -59.60 21.86 -21.30
N GLN A 6 -58.77 22.80 -20.89
CA GLN A 6 -57.33 22.75 -21.13
C GLN A 6 -56.76 21.81 -20.08
N ASP A 7 -56.63 20.53 -20.44
CA ASP A 7 -55.92 19.54 -19.64
C ASP A 7 -54.44 19.94 -19.58
N THR A 8 -54.10 20.64 -18.50
CA THR A 8 -52.75 20.99 -18.07
C THR A 8 -52.16 19.84 -17.27
N ASP A 9 -52.00 18.68 -17.89
CA ASP A 9 -51.23 17.59 -17.31
C ASP A 9 -50.37 16.92 -18.39
N GLU A 10 -49.15 16.57 -18.00
CA GLU A 10 -48.09 15.97 -18.81
C GLU A 10 -47.25 16.93 -19.66
N VAL A 11 -46.66 17.94 -19.00
CA VAL A 11 -45.28 18.31 -19.34
C VAL A 11 -44.35 17.35 -18.61
N LEU A 12 -44.35 16.08 -19.01
CA LEU A 12 -43.34 15.12 -18.58
C LEU A 12 -42.00 15.65 -19.11
N SER A 13 -41.24 16.30 -18.22
CA SER A 13 -39.89 16.74 -18.55
C SER A 13 -39.08 15.49 -18.87
N GLU A 14 -38.73 15.32 -20.14
CA GLU A 14 -37.82 14.27 -20.61
C GLU A 14 -36.61 14.26 -19.67
N ILE A 15 -36.38 13.15 -18.97
CA ILE A 15 -35.17 13.00 -18.16
C ILE A 15 -34.00 13.15 -19.11
N ASN A 16 -33.04 14.03 -18.81
CA ASN A 16 -31.82 14.17 -19.59
C ASN A 16 -31.00 12.86 -19.50
N VAL A 17 -31.26 11.92 -20.42
CA VAL A 17 -30.63 10.60 -20.47
C VAL A 17 -29.15 10.70 -20.79
N THR A 18 -28.75 11.66 -21.63
CA THR A 18 -27.36 11.83 -22.08
C THR A 18 -26.39 12.12 -20.91
N PRO A 19 -26.66 13.09 -20.03
CA PRO A 19 -25.87 13.27 -18.81
C PRO A 19 -25.93 12.08 -17.85
N LEU A 20 -27.07 11.39 -17.73
CA LEU A 20 -27.22 10.24 -16.84
C LEU A 20 -26.31 9.07 -17.28
N VAL A 21 -26.31 8.76 -18.57
CA VAL A 21 -25.48 7.70 -19.14
C VAL A 21 -24.00 8.04 -19.00
N ASP A 22 -23.59 9.31 -19.17
CA ASP A 22 -22.20 9.74 -18.98
C ASP A 22 -21.70 9.44 -17.56
N VAL A 23 -22.49 9.80 -16.53
CA VAL A 23 -22.14 9.50 -15.13
C VAL A 23 -22.04 7.98 -14.90
N MET A 24 -22.97 7.20 -15.45
CA MET A 24 -22.91 5.74 -15.31
C MET A 24 -21.69 5.12 -16.01
N LEU A 25 -21.31 5.64 -17.19
CA LEU A 25 -20.11 5.18 -17.92
C LEU A 25 -18.83 5.54 -17.16
N VAL A 26 -18.74 6.73 -16.57
CA VAL A 26 -17.60 7.11 -15.71
C VAL A 26 -17.46 6.16 -14.54
N LEU A 27 -18.56 5.78 -13.86
CA LEU A 27 -18.52 4.81 -12.77
C LEU A 27 -18.00 3.44 -13.22
N LEU A 28 -18.39 2.97 -14.41
CA LEU A 28 -17.88 1.72 -14.98
C LEU A 28 -16.37 1.79 -15.27
N VAL A 29 -15.88 2.90 -15.82
CA VAL A 29 -14.45 3.11 -16.09
C VAL A 29 -13.65 3.09 -14.78
N VAL A 30 -14.15 3.72 -13.72
CA VAL A 30 -13.51 3.69 -12.39
C VAL A 30 -13.39 2.26 -11.86
N PHE A 31 -14.43 1.43 -11.98
CA PHE A 31 -14.36 0.02 -11.58
C PHE A 31 -13.38 -0.80 -12.42
N ILE A 32 -13.34 -0.59 -13.74
CA ILE A 32 -12.40 -1.28 -14.64
C ILE A 32 -10.94 -0.93 -14.29
N VAL A 33 -10.64 0.34 -14.02
CA VAL A 33 -9.26 0.81 -13.76
C VAL A 33 -8.78 0.42 -12.36
N THR A 34 -9.67 0.34 -11.37
CA THR A 34 -9.29 -0.02 -9.99
C THR A 34 -9.02 -1.51 -9.79
N ALA A 35 -9.64 -2.39 -10.59
CA ALA A 35 -9.41 -3.84 -10.54
C ALA A 35 -7.93 -4.27 -10.70
N PRO A 36 -7.15 -3.82 -11.71
CA PRO A 36 -5.74 -4.19 -11.85
C PRO A 36 -4.85 -3.58 -10.76
N LEU A 37 -5.29 -2.55 -10.03
CA LEU A 37 -4.50 -1.97 -8.94
C LEU A 37 -4.45 -2.88 -7.70
N LEU A 38 -5.44 -3.76 -7.52
CA LEU A 38 -5.47 -4.70 -6.38
C LEU A 38 -4.44 -5.83 -6.51
N THR A 39 -3.91 -6.09 -7.72
CA THR A 39 -3.02 -7.24 -7.96
C THR A 39 -1.53 -6.92 -7.84
N ASN A 40 -1.16 -5.65 -7.66
CA ASN A 40 0.25 -5.23 -7.59
C ASN A 40 0.84 -5.46 -6.19
N SER A 41 0.88 -6.72 -5.78
CA SER A 41 1.68 -7.15 -4.63
C SER A 41 3.13 -7.24 -5.09
N ILE A 42 3.93 -6.20 -4.84
CA ILE A 42 5.38 -6.30 -5.03
C ILE A 42 5.87 -7.39 -4.06
N PRO A 43 6.49 -8.49 -4.53
CA PRO A 43 7.02 -9.50 -3.64
C PRO A 43 8.20 -8.91 -2.88
N ILE A 44 7.97 -8.48 -1.64
CA ILE A 44 9.01 -8.00 -0.74
C ILE A 44 9.61 -9.23 -0.05
N ASN A 45 10.86 -9.52 -0.40
CA ASN A 45 11.61 -10.58 0.26
C ASN A 45 12.24 -9.98 1.53
N LEU A 46 11.58 -10.17 2.68
CA LEU A 46 12.16 -9.73 3.95
C LEU A 46 13.35 -10.63 4.29
N PRO A 47 14.54 -10.06 4.58
CA PRO A 47 15.68 -10.86 5.03
C PRO A 47 15.32 -11.53 6.35
N LYS A 48 15.39 -12.85 6.39
CA LYS A 48 15.26 -13.62 7.63
C LYS A 48 16.55 -13.43 8.41
N THR A 49 16.44 -12.92 9.64
CA THR A 49 17.56 -12.95 10.57
C THR A 49 17.76 -14.40 10.99
N GLU A 50 18.91 -14.99 10.64
CA GLU A 50 19.37 -16.19 11.31
C GLU A 50 19.39 -15.90 12.81
N SER A 51 18.79 -16.78 13.61
CA SER A 51 18.92 -16.70 15.06
C SER A 51 20.40 -16.83 15.39
N VAL A 52 21.10 -15.71 15.56
CA VAL A 52 22.46 -15.70 16.06
C VAL A 52 22.37 -16.42 17.40
N ALA A 53 22.99 -17.61 17.49
CA ALA A 53 23.16 -18.29 18.76
C ALA A 53 23.63 -17.23 19.77
N PRO A 54 23.09 -17.20 21.01
CA PRO A 54 23.54 -16.24 22.02
C PRO A 54 25.05 -16.15 21.92
N VAL A 55 25.57 -14.95 21.61
CA VAL A 55 27.01 -14.73 21.51
C VAL A 55 27.56 -15.35 22.78
N GLU A 56 28.26 -16.49 22.67
CA GLU A 56 28.91 -17.05 23.84
C GLU A 56 29.74 -15.90 24.36
N GLN A 57 29.40 -15.44 25.57
CA GLN A 57 30.18 -14.46 26.28
C GLN A 57 31.50 -15.16 26.59
N LYS A 58 32.36 -15.25 25.57
CA LYS A 58 33.75 -15.62 25.72
C LYS A 58 34.34 -14.47 26.49
N ASP A 59 34.99 -14.80 27.60
CA ASP A 59 35.75 -13.83 28.36
C ASP A 59 36.63 -13.02 27.40
N PRO A 60 36.64 -11.69 27.51
CA PRO A 60 37.39 -10.84 26.60
C PRO A 60 38.87 -11.24 26.66
N LEU A 61 39.41 -11.68 25.53
CA LEU A 61 40.82 -12.00 25.40
C LEU A 61 41.63 -10.69 25.47
N VAL A 62 42.36 -10.48 26.57
CA VAL A 62 43.21 -9.29 26.71
C VAL A 62 44.56 -9.58 26.08
N VAL A 63 44.85 -8.87 24.99
CA VAL A 63 46.16 -8.90 24.32
C VAL A 63 46.89 -7.60 24.61
N SER A 64 48.01 -7.68 25.33
CA SER A 64 48.85 -6.54 25.68
C SER A 64 50.19 -6.62 24.94
N ILE A 65 50.75 -5.47 24.57
CA ILE A 65 52.08 -5.37 23.96
C ILE A 65 52.98 -4.48 24.83
N ASP A 66 54.19 -4.95 25.18
CA ASP A 66 55.16 -4.11 25.88
C ASP A 66 55.94 -3.20 24.91
N GLY A 67 56.69 -2.24 25.46
CA GLY A 67 57.52 -1.32 24.67
C GLY A 67 58.66 -2.00 23.90
N GLN A 68 58.91 -3.30 24.11
CA GLN A 68 59.87 -4.12 23.39
C GLN A 68 59.20 -4.98 22.29
N GLY A 69 57.88 -4.83 22.10
CA GLY A 69 57.10 -5.54 21.10
C GLY A 69 56.68 -6.95 21.51
N LYS A 70 56.80 -7.31 22.79
CA LYS A 70 56.40 -8.61 23.31
C LYS A 70 54.90 -8.66 23.55
N LEU A 71 54.26 -9.71 23.05
CA LEU A 71 52.82 -9.97 23.20
C LEU A 71 52.55 -10.74 24.49
N PHE A 72 51.52 -10.33 25.22
CA PHE A 72 51.02 -10.98 26.42
C PHE A 72 49.52 -11.24 26.26
N ILE A 73 49.08 -12.42 26.72
CA ILE A 73 47.67 -12.84 26.69
C ILE A 73 47.24 -13.12 28.12
N ASN A 74 46.14 -12.52 28.58
CA ASN A 74 45.53 -12.76 29.89
C ASN A 74 46.54 -12.73 31.06
N LYS A 75 47.35 -11.68 31.12
CA LYS A 75 48.23 -11.45 32.26
C LYS A 75 47.61 -10.35 33.12
N ASP A 76 47.03 -10.74 34.25
CA ASP A 76 46.73 -9.83 35.37
C ASP A 76 47.98 -9.06 35.81
#